data_AF-A0A171AQG2-F1
#
_entry.id   AF-A0A171AQG2-F1
#
_cell.length_a   1.000
_cell.length_b   1.000
_cell.length_c   1.000
_cell.angle_alpha   90.00
_cell.angle_beta   90.00
_cell.angle_gamma   90.00
#
_symmetry.space_group_name_H-M   'P 1'
#
loop_
_entity.id
_entity.type
_entity.pdbx_description
1 polymer ?
#
loop_
_entity_poly.entity_id
_entity_poly.type
_entity_poly.pdbx_seq_one_letter_code
_entity_poly.pdbx_strand_id
1 'polypeptide(L)'
;EGLTMKQVAQLTPSFSMRLLNFIQDAMPLRLKQVHIVKQPFIFNIVWKVFQPFVKDKLKSRLHFHGYDLKSLHKHMDPEFLPENYGGTKPKINYTSKEWYPAIKSVEKRIAEWNTWGWRK
;
A
#
# COMPACT_ATOMS: atom_id res chain seq x y z
N GLU A 1 -6.65 8.65 5.04
CA GLU A 1 -6.98 10.02 5.52
C GLU A 1 -6.12 11.01 4.73
N GLY A 2 -6.56 12.26 4.55
CA GLY A 2 -5.74 13.30 3.90
C GLY A 2 -5.47 13.12 2.40
N LEU A 3 -6.22 12.25 1.70
CA LEU A 3 -6.10 12.11 0.24
C LEU A 3 -6.68 13.34 -0.44
N THR A 4 -5.86 14.05 -1.20
CA THR A 4 -6.21 15.30 -1.91
C THR A 4 -6.43 15.06 -3.41
N MET A 5 -7.15 15.97 -4.07
CA MET A 5 -7.32 15.94 -5.53
C MET A 5 -5.96 15.99 -6.27
N LYS A 6 -4.98 16.72 -5.74
CA LYS A 6 -3.63 16.77 -6.31
C LYS A 6 -2.95 15.40 -6.33
N GLN A 7 -3.11 14.61 -5.27
CA GLN A 7 -2.60 13.23 -5.22
C GLN A 7 -3.40 12.30 -6.14
N VAL A 8 -4.72 12.44 -6.18
CA VAL A 8 -5.58 11.65 -7.08
C VAL A 8 -5.22 11.88 -8.54
N ALA A 9 -4.90 13.11 -8.94
CA ALA A 9 -4.48 13.42 -10.31
C ALA A 9 -3.19 12.71 -10.75
N GLN A 10 -2.35 12.25 -9.81
CA GLN A 10 -1.14 11.47 -10.11
C GLN A 10 -1.46 9.99 -10.40
N LEU A 11 -2.64 9.51 -10.03
CA LEU A 11 -3.09 8.14 -10.23
C LEU A 11 -3.71 7.98 -11.62
N THR A 12 -2.94 8.28 -12.65
CA THR A 12 -3.37 8.17 -14.05
C THR A 12 -3.65 6.70 -14.43
N PRO A 13 -4.42 6.43 -15.49
CA PRO A 13 -4.66 5.06 -15.95
C PRO A 13 -3.37 4.29 -16.27
N SER A 14 -2.38 4.94 -16.91
CA SER A 14 -1.11 4.31 -17.26
C SER A 14 -0.29 3.95 -16.01
N PHE A 15 -0.24 4.85 -15.02
CA PHE A 15 0.41 4.57 -13.74
C PHE A 15 -0.30 3.44 -13.00
N SER A 16 -1.63 3.49 -12.91
CA SER A 16 -2.46 2.51 -12.21
C SER A 16 -2.32 1.11 -12.81
N MET A 17 -2.32 1.01 -14.14
CA MET A 17 -2.09 -0.25 -14.85
C MET A 17 -0.68 -0.80 -14.57
N ARG A 18 0.37 0.04 -14.63
CA ARG A 18 1.74 -0.40 -14.30
C ARG A 18 1.85 -0.90 -12.86
N LEU A 19 1.25 -0.17 -11.92
CA LEU A 19 1.23 -0.55 -10.50
C LEU A 19 0.48 -1.87 -10.27
N LEU A 20 -0.69 -2.03 -10.85
CA LEU A 20 -1.51 -3.23 -10.68
C LEU A 20 -0.93 -4.46 -11.39
N ASN A 21 -0.27 -4.29 -12.53
CA ASN A 21 0.50 -5.37 -13.17
C ASN A 21 1.66 -5.81 -12.28
N PHE A 22 2.38 -4.86 -11.67
CA PHE A 22 3.43 -5.20 -10.71
C PHE A 22 2.89 -5.99 -9.52
N ILE A 23 1.84 -5.50 -8.86
CA ILE A 23 1.26 -6.12 -7.67
C ILE A 23 0.72 -7.53 -7.93
N GLN A 24 0.13 -7.76 -9.12
CA GLN A 24 -0.59 -9.00 -9.40
C GLN A 24 0.27 -10.06 -10.08
N ASP A 25 1.22 -9.65 -10.92
CA ASP A 25 1.92 -10.57 -11.83
C ASP A 25 3.44 -10.56 -11.70
N ALA A 26 4.07 -9.44 -11.29
CA ALA A 26 5.53 -9.30 -11.32
C ALA A 26 6.21 -9.29 -9.94
N MET A 27 5.49 -8.95 -8.87
CA MET A 27 6.07 -8.89 -7.53
C MET A 27 6.47 -10.30 -7.08
N PRO A 28 7.74 -10.54 -6.66
CA PRO A 28 8.22 -11.85 -6.22
C PRO A 28 7.79 -12.17 -4.77
N LEU A 29 6.59 -11.76 -4.39
CA LEU A 29 6.02 -11.96 -3.05
C LEU A 29 4.56 -12.40 -3.17
N ARG A 30 4.12 -13.27 -2.26
CA ARG A 30 2.71 -13.64 -2.18
C ARG A 30 1.93 -12.59 -1.38
N LEU A 31 1.27 -11.68 -2.09
CA LEU A 31 0.32 -10.77 -1.46
C LEU A 31 -0.82 -11.57 -0.80
N LYS A 32 -1.10 -11.35 0.48
CA LYS A 32 -2.18 -12.05 1.20
C LYS A 32 -3.44 -11.21 1.26
N GLN A 33 -3.33 -9.98 1.77
CA GLN A 33 -4.43 -9.03 1.94
C GLN A 33 -3.92 -7.60 1.74
N VAL A 34 -4.82 -6.71 1.36
CA VAL A 34 -4.60 -5.26 1.26
C VAL A 34 -5.73 -4.57 2.00
N HIS A 35 -5.38 -3.86 3.07
CA HIS A 35 -6.34 -3.14 3.92
C HIS A 35 -6.24 -1.64 3.66
N ILE A 36 -7.33 -1.06 3.17
CA ILE A 36 -7.46 0.37 2.95
C ILE A 36 -8.28 0.95 4.10
N VAL A 37 -7.66 1.84 4.87
CA VAL A 37 -8.18 2.41 6.11
C VAL A 37 -8.23 3.93 6.05
N LYS A 38 -9.20 4.51 6.74
CA LYS A 38 -9.51 5.95 6.77
C LYS A 38 -9.62 6.55 5.36
N GLN A 39 -10.12 5.81 4.38
CA GLN A 39 -10.22 6.34 3.02
C GLN A 39 -11.39 7.34 2.90
N PRO A 40 -11.13 8.58 2.45
CA PRO A 40 -12.18 9.58 2.26
C PRO A 40 -13.02 9.29 1.02
N PHE A 41 -14.19 9.93 0.88
CA PHE A 41 -15.14 9.70 -0.22
C PHE A 41 -14.51 9.88 -1.62
N ILE A 42 -13.58 10.83 -1.77
CA ILE A 42 -12.78 11.05 -2.98
C ILE A 42 -12.04 9.80 -3.47
N PHE A 43 -11.72 8.84 -2.59
CA PHE A 43 -11.12 7.56 -2.97
C PHE A 43 -11.99 6.76 -3.94
N ASN A 44 -13.31 6.97 -3.97
CA ASN A 44 -14.19 6.33 -4.96
C ASN A 44 -13.78 6.65 -6.41
N ILE A 45 -13.21 7.82 -6.66
CA ILE A 45 -12.68 8.19 -7.98
C ILE A 45 -11.46 7.32 -8.30
N VAL A 46 -10.54 7.18 -7.33
CA VAL A 46 -9.37 6.32 -7.46
C VAL A 46 -9.79 4.88 -7.74
N TRP A 47 -10.76 4.36 -6.97
CA TRP A 47 -11.25 3.00 -7.16
C TRP A 47 -11.81 2.77 -8.57
N LYS A 48 -12.55 3.73 -9.13
CA LYS A 48 -13.05 3.64 -10.52
C LYS A 48 -11.94 3.56 -11.56
N VAL A 49 -10.78 4.20 -11.32
CA VAL A 49 -9.61 4.11 -12.21
C VAL A 49 -8.91 2.75 -12.06
N PHE A 50 -8.84 2.21 -10.85
CA PHE A 50 -8.14 0.95 -10.57
C PHE A 50 -8.96 -0.28 -10.95
N GLN A 51 -10.26 -0.26 -10.67
CA GLN A 51 -11.17 -1.41 -10.77
C GLN A 51 -11.05 -2.19 -12.10
N PRO A 52 -10.98 -1.55 -13.29
CA PRO A 52 -10.88 -2.27 -14.57
C PRO A 52 -9.62 -3.14 -14.70
N PHE A 53 -8.56 -2.83 -13.95
CA PHE A 53 -7.26 -3.53 -14.03
C PHE A 53 -7.04 -4.50 -12.85
N VAL A 54 -7.99 -4.58 -11.92
CA VAL A 54 -7.93 -5.48 -10.76
C VAL A 54 -8.50 -6.84 -11.13
N LYS A 55 -7.67 -7.88 -11.10
CA LYS A 55 -8.08 -9.29 -11.29
C LYS A 55 -8.82 -9.80 -10.05
N ASP A 56 -9.67 -10.81 -10.23
CA ASP A 56 -10.50 -11.36 -9.15
C ASP A 56 -9.71 -11.79 -7.91
N LYS A 57 -8.52 -12.37 -8.12
CA LYS A 57 -7.63 -12.75 -7.03
C LYS A 57 -7.21 -11.56 -6.17
N LEU A 58 -6.87 -10.41 -6.76
CA LEU A 58 -6.57 -9.21 -5.97
C LEU A 58 -7.84 -8.60 -5.39
N LYS A 59 -8.94 -8.59 -6.15
CA LYS A 59 -10.24 -8.12 -5.69
C LYS A 59 -10.69 -8.80 -4.41
N SER A 60 -10.54 -10.12 -4.31
CA SER A 60 -10.86 -10.91 -3.11
C SER A 60 -9.98 -10.62 -1.88
N ARG A 61 -8.87 -9.90 -2.07
CA ARG A 61 -7.88 -9.58 -1.03
C ARG A 61 -7.93 -8.11 -0.60
N LEU A 62 -8.74 -7.31 -1.28
CA LEU A 62 -8.92 -5.89 -0.98
C LEU A 62 -10.03 -5.72 0.06
N HIS A 63 -9.68 -5.09 1.17
CA HIS A 63 -10.60 -4.78 2.26
C HIS A 63 -10.65 -3.27 2.46
N PHE A 64 -11.86 -2.70 2.41
CA PHE A 64 -12.11 -1.28 2.60
C PHE A 64 -12.80 -1.06 3.94
N HIS A 65 -12.13 -0.39 4.87
CA HIS A 65 -12.64 -0.23 6.25
C HIS A 65 -13.29 1.13 6.49
N GLY A 66 -12.99 2.14 5.66
CA GLY A 66 -13.46 3.49 5.90
C GLY A 66 -12.88 3.99 7.21
N TYR A 67 -13.70 4.61 8.04
CA TYR A 67 -13.29 5.06 9.38
C TYR A 67 -13.60 4.03 10.48
N ASP A 68 -14.14 2.86 10.13
CA ASP A 68 -14.44 1.79 11.10
C ASP A 68 -13.20 0.92 11.36
N LEU A 69 -12.49 1.22 12.46
CA LEU A 69 -11.34 0.42 12.88
C LEU A 69 -11.73 -0.96 13.44
N LYS A 70 -12.96 -1.15 13.91
CA LYS A 70 -13.42 -2.48 14.36
C LYS A 70 -13.44 -3.47 13.20
N SER A 71 -13.77 -3.00 12.00
CA SER A 71 -13.68 -3.78 10.77
C SER A 71 -12.23 -4.23 10.48
N LEU A 72 -11.24 -3.37 10.71
CA LEU A 72 -9.82 -3.75 10.59
C LEU A 72 -9.43 -4.81 11.64
N HIS A 73 -9.89 -4.65 12.88
CA HIS A 73 -9.54 -5.54 13.99
C HIS A 73 -10.08 -6.97 13.84
N LYS A 74 -11.07 -7.19 12.96
CA LYS A 74 -11.48 -8.55 12.56
C LYS A 74 -10.41 -9.30 11.76
N HIS A 75 -9.44 -8.58 11.19
CA HIS A 75 -8.37 -9.15 10.38
C HIS A 75 -7.01 -9.12 11.08
N MET A 76 -6.81 -8.20 12.03
CA MET A 76 -5.54 -7.99 12.72
C MET A 76 -5.79 -7.73 14.20
N ASP A 77 -5.07 -8.44 15.07
CA ASP A 77 -5.17 -8.24 16.51
C ASP A 77 -4.68 -6.81 16.87
N PRO A 78 -5.47 -6.03 17.64
CA PRO A 78 -5.07 -4.73 18.17
C PRO A 78 -3.70 -4.73 18.88
N GLU A 79 -3.27 -5.85 19.47
CA GLU A 79 -1.97 -5.96 20.12
C GLU A 79 -0.79 -5.68 19.18
N PHE A 80 -0.93 -6.01 17.89
CA PHE A 80 0.11 -5.79 16.88
C PHE A 80 -0.04 -4.46 16.13
N LEU A 81 -1.09 -3.69 16.43
CA LEU A 81 -1.39 -2.45 15.75
C LEU A 81 -0.92 -1.22 16.55
N PRO A 82 -0.52 -0.14 15.88
CA PRO A 82 -0.30 1.16 16.50
C PRO A 82 -1.58 1.82 17.04
N GLU A 83 -1.45 2.68 18.04
CA GLU A 83 -2.54 3.47 18.64
C GLU A 83 -3.37 4.24 17.61
N ASN A 84 -2.74 4.81 16.58
CA ASN A 84 -3.45 5.56 15.54
C ASN A 84 -4.31 4.70 14.59
N TYR A 85 -4.24 3.38 14.75
CA TYR A 85 -5.10 2.37 14.13
C TYR A 85 -5.90 1.56 15.17
N GLY A 86 -6.01 2.08 16.40
CA GLY A 86 -6.79 1.48 17.47
C GLY A 86 -6.13 0.27 18.13
N GLY A 87 -4.81 0.15 18.05
CA GLY A 87 -4.04 -0.90 18.73
C GLY A 87 -3.28 -0.41 19.96
N THR A 88 -2.36 -1.25 20.46
CA THR A 88 -1.60 -1.00 21.70
C THR A 88 -0.13 -0.63 21.48
N LYS A 89 0.38 -0.72 20.25
CA LYS A 89 1.76 -0.29 19.93
C LYS A 89 1.86 1.23 19.87
N PRO A 90 3.05 1.82 20.09
CA PRO A 90 3.26 3.25 19.92
C PRO A 90 2.76 3.77 18.57
N LYS A 91 2.20 4.97 18.57
CA LYS A 91 1.73 5.65 17.35
C LYS A 91 2.82 5.70 16.28
N ILE A 92 2.46 5.37 15.02
CA ILE A 92 3.41 5.46 13.90
C ILE A 92 3.90 6.90 13.74
N ASN A 93 5.22 7.04 13.69
CA ASN A 93 5.88 8.24 13.20
C ASN A 93 6.08 8.17 11.67
N TYR A 94 5.33 9.00 10.94
CA TYR A 94 5.37 9.02 9.46
C TYR A 94 6.59 9.73 8.85
N THR A 95 7.53 10.23 9.66
CA THR A 95 8.75 10.93 9.18
C THR A 95 9.85 10.01 8.67
N SER A 96 9.58 8.71 8.59
CA SER A 96 10.53 7.66 8.16
C SER A 96 11.76 7.46 9.04
N LYS A 97 11.92 8.24 10.12
CA LYS A 97 13.09 8.23 11.00
C LYS A 97 13.48 6.83 11.49
N GLU A 98 12.50 5.99 11.78
CA GLU A 98 12.71 4.65 12.34
C GLU A 98 13.06 3.61 11.27
N TRP A 99 12.47 3.67 10.07
CA TRP A 99 12.69 2.66 9.04
C TRP A 99 13.81 3.03 8.05
N TYR A 100 14.11 4.32 7.89
CA TYR A 100 15.12 4.79 6.94
C TYR A 100 16.51 4.17 7.15
N PRO A 101 17.03 4.00 8.39
CA PRO A 101 18.30 3.32 8.61
C PRO A 101 18.34 1.87 8.08
N ALA A 102 17.21 1.16 8.11
CA ALA A 102 17.10 -0.20 7.59
C ALA A 102 17.17 -0.25 6.06
N ILE A 103 16.65 0.76 5.37
CA ILE A 103 16.82 0.88 3.91
C ILE A 103 18.26 1.32 3.56
N LYS A 104 18.83 2.23 4.34
CA LYS A 104 20.21 2.68 4.15
C LYS A 104 21.22 1.54 4.34
N SER A 105 20.98 0.62 5.27
CA SER A 105 21.87 -0.53 5.51
C SER A 105 21.96 -1.48 4.31
N VAL A 106 20.93 -1.53 3.46
CA VAL A 106 20.90 -2.38 2.25
C VAL A 106 21.20 -1.61 0.95
N GLU A 107 21.48 -0.31 1.03
CA GLU A 107 21.68 0.57 -0.14
C GLU A 107 22.76 0.05 -1.08
N LYS A 108 23.91 -0.39 -0.55
CA LYS A 108 25.00 -0.96 -1.35
C LYS A 108 24.55 -2.18 -2.16
N ARG A 109 23.73 -3.03 -1.54
CA ARG A 109 23.20 -4.24 -2.19
C ARG A 109 22.17 -3.88 -3.26
N ILE A 110 21.35 -2.86 -3.02
CA ILE A 110 20.42 -2.34 -4.05
C ILE A 110 21.21 -1.78 -5.24
N ALA A 111 22.29 -1.01 -4.99
CA ALA A 111 23.14 -0.49 -6.04
C ALA A 111 23.79 -1.61 -6.87
N GLU A 112 24.26 -2.67 -6.20
CA GLU A 112 24.76 -3.88 -6.86
C GLU A 112 23.68 -4.58 -7.68
N TRP A 113 22.49 -4.82 -7.14
CA TRP A 113 21.38 -5.46 -7.87
C TRP A 113 20.95 -4.69 -9.11
N ASN A 114 21.01 -3.36 -9.07
CA ASN A 114 20.74 -2.51 -10.22
C ASN A 114 21.80 -2.63 -11.34
N THR A 115 22.96 -3.25 -11.05
CA THR A 115 23.96 -3.58 -12.08
C THR A 115 23.60 -4.85 -12.87
N TRP A 116 22.70 -5.68 -12.34
CA TRP A 116 22.27 -6.95 -12.95
C TRP A 116 21.15 -6.74 -13.97
N GLY A 117 20.93 -7.74 -14.82
CA GLY A 117 19.90 -7.71 -15.86
C GLY A 117 20.34 -7.01 -17.14
N TRP A 118 19.38 -6.80 -18.05
CA TRP A 118 19.66 -6.22 -19.37
C TRP A 118 19.82 -4.70 -19.26
N ARG A 119 21.02 -4.20 -19.54
CA ARG A 119 21.29 -2.76 -19.65
C ARG A 119 20.99 -2.34 -21.09
N LYS A 120 20.01 -1.46 -21.28
CA LYS A 120 19.76 -0.80 -22.57
C LYS A 120 20.83 0.23 -22.86
#